data_AF-A0A9E2CP30-F1
#
_entry.id   AF-A0A9E2CP30-F1
#
_cell.length_a   1.000
_cell.length_b   1.000
_cell.length_c   1.000
_cell.angle_alpha   90.00
_cell.angle_beta   90.00
_cell.angle_gamma   90.00
#
_symmetry.space_group_name_H-M   'P 1'
#
loop_
_entity.id
_entity.type
_entity.pdbx_description
1 polymer ?
#
loop_
_entity_poly.entity_id
_entity_poly.type
_entity_poly.pdbx_seq_one_letter_code
_entity_poly.pdbx_strand_id
1 'polypeptide(L)'
;MPSAPPQSRPAVLDAGGRPLPVLPRASGLAAPGRRRPDASAAQGLITPRRPRLPLNSSRRNTTALTAKGLAAFEADVAAGGFLRVTQPDPEALAVLAPFKAQVDVFKAQYGGADITGDEVKAMIEDGLQATFGEGGSTGPYPYTGGLRFDLNSAAANGKRASGLEVFDAQTGLWMPLKSSRTDTLLVLSFNANGGDGYITLRDVPAERRPDIGVLDADVFQTRIDGLPQNDAGLPVISKLPVALYSTQSFAP
;
A
#
# COMPACT_ATOMS: atom_id res chain seq x y z
N MET A 1 -0.83 -9.81 62.92
CA MET A 1 0.36 -9.73 62.04
C MET A 1 0.25 -8.45 61.23
N PRO A 2 1.26 -7.58 61.22
CA PRO A 2 1.16 -6.24 60.65
C PRO A 2 1.25 -6.26 59.12
N SER A 3 0.32 -5.58 58.46
CA SER A 3 0.32 -5.33 57.01
C SER A 3 1.46 -4.39 56.64
N ALA A 4 2.25 -4.76 55.63
CA ALA A 4 3.30 -3.92 55.08
C ALA A 4 2.72 -2.61 54.48
N PRO A 5 3.42 -1.47 54.60
CA PRO A 5 2.96 -0.22 53.99
C PRO A 5 3.09 -0.28 52.46
N PRO A 6 2.22 0.44 51.71
CA PRO A 6 2.33 0.50 50.26
C PRO A 6 3.65 1.19 49.86
N GLN A 7 4.40 0.53 48.98
CA GLN A 7 5.63 1.08 48.41
C GLN A 7 5.31 2.32 47.56
N SER A 8 5.95 3.44 47.90
CA SER A 8 5.88 4.71 47.16
C SER A 8 6.38 4.50 45.73
N ARG A 9 5.56 4.84 44.72
CA ARG A 9 6.01 4.85 43.32
C ARG A 9 7.05 5.96 43.13
N PRO A 10 8.16 5.73 42.41
CA PRO A 10 9.12 6.79 42.12
C PRO A 10 8.47 7.85 41.21
N ALA A 11 8.60 9.12 41.60
CA ALA A 11 8.21 10.26 40.75
C ALA A 11 9.19 10.35 39.57
N VAL A 12 8.68 10.49 38.34
CA VAL A 12 9.52 10.76 37.18
C VAL A 12 9.88 12.25 37.22
N LEU A 13 11.17 12.52 37.40
CA LEU A 13 11.74 13.86 37.44
C LEU A 13 12.29 14.22 36.05
N ASP A 14 12.28 15.50 35.70
CA ASP A 14 13.04 16.00 34.55
C ASP A 14 14.55 16.09 34.85
N ALA A 15 15.35 16.44 33.84
CA ALA A 15 16.81 16.59 33.97
C ALA A 15 17.24 17.69 34.97
N GLY A 16 16.30 18.51 35.47
CA GLY A 16 16.50 19.52 36.51
C GLY A 16 15.91 19.14 37.88
N GLY A 17 15.47 17.88 38.07
CA GLY A 17 14.98 17.36 39.35
C GLY A 17 13.55 17.76 39.71
N ARG A 18 12.72 18.24 38.76
CA ARG A 18 11.33 18.62 39.01
C ARG A 18 10.34 17.51 38.62
N PRO A 19 9.30 17.24 39.42
CA PRO A 19 8.32 16.19 39.11
C PRO A 19 7.44 16.57 37.92
N LEU A 20 7.31 15.64 36.96
CA LEU A 20 6.46 15.81 35.78
C LEU A 20 4.98 15.49 36.10
N PRO A 21 4.02 16.29 35.62
CA PRO A 21 2.59 16.02 35.83
C PRO A 21 2.12 14.81 35.01
N VAL A 22 1.48 13.85 35.67
CA VAL A 22 0.86 12.68 35.03
C VAL A 22 -0.55 13.08 34.56
N LEU A 23 -0.77 13.13 33.24
CA LEU A 23 -2.10 13.35 32.66
C LEU A 23 -2.98 12.10 32.82
N PRO A 24 -4.24 12.21 33.32
CA PRO A 24 -5.14 11.07 33.41
C PRO A 24 -5.69 10.67 32.03
N ARG A 25 -5.84 9.36 31.82
CA ARG A 25 -6.53 8.73 30.68
C ARG A 25 -7.98 9.20 30.62
N ALA A 26 -8.40 9.77 29.48
CA ALA A 26 -9.81 10.08 29.23
C ALA A 26 -10.52 8.88 28.57
N SER A 27 -11.55 8.38 29.25
CA SER A 27 -12.59 7.48 28.72
C SER A 27 -13.58 8.29 27.86
N GLY A 28 -14.14 7.66 26.81
CA GLY A 28 -14.84 8.36 25.71
C GLY A 28 -16.26 8.87 25.97
N LEU A 29 -16.78 9.68 25.04
CA LEU A 29 -18.20 9.88 24.68
C LEU A 29 -18.32 10.66 23.34
N ALA A 30 -19.45 10.55 22.64
CA ALA A 30 -19.61 10.77 21.18
C ALA A 30 -20.25 12.11 20.71
N ALA A 31 -19.96 12.45 19.43
CA ALA A 31 -20.74 13.16 18.36
C ALA A 31 -21.12 14.67 18.50
N PRO A 32 -21.60 15.42 17.45
CA PRO A 32 -21.72 15.16 15.98
C PRO A 32 -21.29 16.33 15.01
N GLY A 33 -21.05 15.98 13.73
CA GLY A 33 -21.48 16.71 12.50
C GLY A 33 -20.92 18.11 12.14
N ARG A 34 -20.15 18.22 11.03
CA ARG A 34 -20.23 19.36 10.08
C ARG A 34 -19.98 18.93 8.62
N ARG A 35 -20.85 19.46 7.76
CA ARG A 35 -21.02 19.23 6.31
C ARG A 35 -19.78 19.66 5.51
N ARG A 36 -19.44 18.94 4.44
CA ARG A 36 -18.63 19.45 3.33
C ARG A 36 -19.56 20.13 2.31
N PRO A 37 -19.22 21.29 1.75
CA PRO A 37 -19.82 21.75 0.50
C PRO A 37 -18.98 21.30 -0.70
N ASP A 38 -19.69 20.86 -1.72
CA ASP A 38 -19.22 20.61 -3.09
C ASP A 38 -19.13 21.92 -3.89
N ALA A 39 -18.42 21.89 -5.04
CA ALA A 39 -18.40 22.81 -6.20
C ALA A 39 -16.97 23.28 -6.54
N SER A 40 -16.35 22.85 -7.64
CA SER A 40 -16.57 23.23 -9.07
C SER A 40 -15.65 24.35 -9.53
N ALA A 41 -14.88 24.03 -10.58
CA ALA A 41 -14.21 24.83 -11.62
C ALA A 41 -13.93 26.34 -11.39
N ALA A 42 -12.68 26.73 -11.66
CA ALA A 42 -12.38 28.07 -12.19
C ALA A 42 -11.19 28.01 -13.18
N GLN A 43 -11.49 28.32 -14.45
CA GLN A 43 -10.53 28.68 -15.50
C GLN A 43 -10.18 30.18 -15.36
N GLY A 44 -8.97 30.59 -15.79
CA GLY A 44 -8.77 31.93 -16.38
C GLY A 44 -7.65 32.84 -15.84
N LEU A 45 -6.56 32.87 -16.61
CA LEU A 45 -5.71 34.02 -17.02
C LEU A 45 -4.71 34.72 -16.08
N ILE A 46 -3.57 35.04 -16.71
CA ILE A 46 -2.27 35.52 -16.23
C ILE A 46 -2.15 37.05 -16.36
N THR A 47 -1.49 37.76 -15.42
CA THR A 47 -0.35 38.71 -15.65
C THR A 47 0.13 39.42 -14.34
N PRO A 48 1.33 40.08 -14.31
CA PRO A 48 2.35 39.81 -13.29
C PRO A 48 2.61 40.94 -12.29
N ARG A 49 3.20 40.60 -11.13
CA ARG A 49 4.47 41.20 -10.62
C ARG A 49 4.81 40.76 -9.19
N ARG A 50 6.12 40.50 -9.02
CA ARG A 50 6.95 40.28 -7.81
C ARG A 50 7.02 38.85 -7.27
N PRO A 51 8.23 38.27 -7.17
CA PRO A 51 8.43 36.98 -6.52
C PRO A 51 8.25 37.17 -5.02
N ARG A 52 7.10 36.73 -4.48
CA ARG A 52 7.04 36.33 -3.07
C ARG A 52 7.35 34.85 -3.06
N LEU A 53 8.45 34.49 -2.41
CA LEU A 53 8.78 33.11 -2.06
C LEU A 53 7.56 32.52 -1.30
N PRO A 54 6.80 31.57 -1.86
CA PRO A 54 5.81 30.85 -1.09
C PRO A 54 6.57 29.82 -0.25
N LEU A 55 7.00 30.24 0.94
CA LEU A 55 7.28 29.31 2.02
C LEU A 55 5.94 28.64 2.38
N ASN A 56 5.91 27.34 2.16
CA ASN A 56 4.86 26.39 2.51
C ASN A 56 3.76 26.13 1.46
N SER A 57 4.09 25.30 0.48
CA SER A 57 3.18 24.24 0.05
C SER A 57 3.97 22.92 0.03
N SER A 58 3.77 22.09 1.05
CA SER A 58 4.36 20.75 1.09
C SER A 58 3.60 19.83 0.14
N ARG A 59 3.76 20.02 -1.18
CA ARG A 59 3.61 18.91 -2.13
C ARG A 59 4.97 18.22 -2.17
N ARG A 60 5.09 17.09 -1.48
CA ARG A 60 6.22 16.17 -1.73
C ARG A 60 6.03 15.66 -3.15
N ASN A 61 6.77 16.21 -4.09
CA ASN A 61 6.92 15.63 -5.42
C ASN A 61 7.91 14.48 -5.25
N THR A 62 7.43 13.24 -5.26
CA THR A 62 8.22 12.02 -5.11
C THR A 62 8.82 11.54 -6.42
N THR A 63 8.55 12.24 -7.53
CA THR A 63 9.15 11.94 -8.84
C THR A 63 10.67 12.11 -8.75
N ALA A 64 11.41 11.02 -8.99
CA ALA A 64 12.86 11.08 -9.08
C ALA A 64 13.26 12.09 -10.18
N LEU A 65 14.24 12.95 -9.88
CA LEU A 65 14.78 13.87 -10.87
C LEU A 65 15.34 13.05 -12.06
N THR A 66 14.98 13.45 -13.28
CA THR A 66 15.63 12.91 -14.48
C THR A 66 17.14 13.18 -14.40
N ALA A 67 17.96 12.38 -15.07
CA ALA A 67 19.42 12.57 -15.07
C ALA A 67 19.84 13.99 -15.45
N LYS A 68 19.11 14.63 -16.37
CA LYS A 68 19.29 16.03 -16.76
C LYS A 68 18.92 17.00 -15.63
N GLY A 69 17.85 16.72 -14.89
CA GLY A 69 17.41 17.51 -13.74
C GLY A 69 18.36 17.40 -12.55
N LEU A 70 18.90 16.20 -12.29
CA LEU A 70 19.91 15.97 -11.26
C LEU A 70 21.20 16.73 -11.58
N ALA A 71 21.68 16.67 -12.82
CA ALA A 71 22.87 17.41 -13.24
C ALA A 71 22.70 18.93 -13.14
N ALA A 72 21.51 19.45 -13.48
CA ALA A 72 21.21 20.88 -13.31
C ALA A 72 21.18 21.30 -11.83
N PHE A 73 20.59 20.46 -10.97
CA PHE A 73 20.58 20.69 -9.52
C PHE A 73 21.99 20.67 -8.92
N GLU A 74 22.81 19.70 -9.31
CA GLU A 74 24.21 19.62 -8.88
C GLU A 74 25.03 20.82 -9.36
N ALA A 75 24.78 21.31 -10.58
CA ALA A 75 25.40 22.52 -11.10
C ALA A 75 24.97 23.78 -10.32
N ASP A 76 23.68 23.90 -9.96
CA ASP A 76 23.17 25.00 -9.13
C ASP A 76 23.75 24.97 -7.71
N VAL A 77 23.87 23.77 -7.12
CA VAL A 77 24.52 23.57 -5.81
C VAL A 77 26.01 23.97 -5.88
N ALA A 78 26.72 23.58 -6.95
CA ALA A 78 28.11 23.96 -7.17
C ALA A 78 28.29 25.47 -7.39
N ALA A 79 27.37 26.11 -8.10
CA ALA A 79 27.41 27.55 -8.37
C ALA A 79 26.97 28.41 -7.18
N GLY A 80 26.06 27.92 -6.35
CA GLY A 80 25.44 28.69 -5.26
C GLY A 80 26.36 28.91 -4.05
N GLY A 81 27.34 28.04 -3.81
CA GLY A 81 28.34 28.20 -2.75
C GLY A 81 27.84 28.09 -1.30
N PHE A 82 26.52 28.03 -1.08
CA PHE A 82 25.88 27.93 0.24
C PHE A 82 25.45 26.49 0.61
N LEU A 83 25.17 25.65 -0.38
CA LEU A 83 24.87 24.23 -0.20
C LEU A 83 26.12 23.41 -0.46
N ARG A 84 26.34 22.37 0.36
CA ARG A 84 27.37 21.36 0.11
C ARG A 84 26.69 20.00 -0.03
N VAL A 85 27.11 19.24 -1.03
CA VAL A 85 26.76 17.82 -1.13
C VAL A 85 27.56 17.10 -0.05
N THR A 86 26.88 16.69 1.01
CA THR A 86 27.49 15.81 2.02
C THR A 86 27.67 14.44 1.39
N GLN A 87 28.93 14.04 1.21
CA GLN A 87 29.23 12.66 0.80
C GLN A 87 28.79 11.72 1.92
N PRO A 88 28.24 10.54 1.59
CA PRO A 88 27.93 9.52 2.57
C PRO A 88 29.16 9.23 3.43
N ASP A 89 28.98 9.27 4.74
CA ASP A 89 30.04 8.92 5.68
C ASP A 89 30.35 7.41 5.56
N PRO A 90 31.58 7.03 5.18
CA PRO A 90 31.94 5.62 5.01
C PRO A 90 31.85 4.82 6.31
N GLU A 91 32.07 5.43 7.48
CA GLU A 91 31.90 4.76 8.77
C GLU A 91 30.42 4.53 9.07
N ALA A 92 29.57 5.53 8.80
CA ALA A 92 28.12 5.37 8.95
C ALA A 92 27.56 4.31 7.99
N LEU A 93 28.04 4.26 6.74
CA LEU A 93 27.67 3.22 5.79
C LEU A 93 28.10 1.83 6.27
N ALA A 94 29.29 1.69 6.85
CA ALA A 94 29.77 0.43 7.41
C ALA A 94 28.92 -0.03 8.60
N VAL A 95 28.51 0.88 9.48
CA VAL A 95 27.60 0.59 10.61
C VAL A 95 26.21 0.16 10.11
N LEU A 96 25.72 0.76 9.02
CA LEU A 96 24.40 0.49 8.47
C LEU A 96 24.35 -0.74 7.55
N ALA A 97 25.47 -1.17 6.99
CA ALA A 97 25.57 -2.31 6.08
C ALA A 97 24.89 -3.61 6.59
N PRO A 98 25.09 -4.07 7.85
CA PRO A 98 24.41 -5.27 8.35
C PRO A 98 22.89 -5.07 8.51
N PHE A 99 22.44 -3.87 8.88
CA PHE A 99 21.01 -3.57 8.97
C PHE A 99 20.38 -3.52 7.58
N LYS A 100 21.08 -2.96 6.59
CA LYS A 100 20.65 -3.01 5.20
C LYS A 100 20.57 -4.44 4.69
N ALA A 101 21.56 -5.30 4.97
CA ALA A 101 21.51 -6.71 4.62
C ALA A 101 20.34 -7.44 5.31
N GLN A 102 20.06 -7.15 6.58
CA GLN A 102 18.90 -7.68 7.29
C GLN A 102 17.59 -7.19 6.69
N VAL A 103 17.51 -5.92 6.30
CA VAL A 103 16.33 -5.35 5.61
C VAL A 103 16.17 -5.96 4.22
N ASP A 104 17.25 -6.20 3.49
CA ASP A 104 17.20 -6.80 2.15
C ASP A 104 16.81 -8.29 2.24
N VAL A 105 17.32 -9.04 3.23
CA VAL A 105 16.88 -10.40 3.55
C VAL A 105 15.43 -10.41 4.02
N PHE A 106 15.02 -9.46 4.87
CA PHE A 106 13.64 -9.29 5.31
C PHE A 106 12.70 -9.01 4.12
N LYS A 107 13.08 -8.11 3.21
CA LYS A 107 12.31 -7.81 1.99
C LYS A 107 12.26 -9.01 1.04
N ALA A 108 13.34 -9.78 0.92
CA ALA A 108 13.39 -10.99 0.11
C ALA A 108 12.61 -12.16 0.75
N GLN A 109 12.47 -12.16 2.08
CA GLN A 109 11.76 -13.16 2.86
C GLN A 109 10.25 -12.86 2.97
N TYR A 110 9.82 -11.61 2.75
CA TYR A 110 8.43 -11.19 2.89
C TYR A 110 7.92 -10.51 1.62
N GLY A 111 7.52 -11.35 0.66
CA GLY A 111 6.63 -10.96 -0.42
C GLY A 111 5.26 -11.54 -0.13
N GLY A 112 4.25 -10.68 0.06
CA GLY A 112 2.83 -11.03 0.15
C GLY A 112 2.44 -12.13 1.13
N ALA A 113 1.18 -12.54 1.07
CA ALA A 113 0.66 -13.64 1.84
C ALA A 113 1.02 -14.97 1.16
N ASP A 114 1.61 -15.91 1.89
CA ASP A 114 1.74 -17.29 1.42
C ASP A 114 0.36 -17.93 1.45
N ILE A 115 -0.26 -18.14 0.29
CA ILE A 115 -1.63 -18.63 0.18
C ILE A 115 -1.69 -19.94 -0.63
N THR A 116 -2.49 -20.89 -0.16
CA THR A 116 -2.77 -22.14 -0.86
C THR A 116 -3.78 -21.93 -1.98
N GLY A 117 -3.83 -22.81 -2.98
CA GLY A 117 -4.85 -22.74 -4.03
C GLY A 117 -6.29 -22.85 -3.50
N ASP A 118 -6.50 -23.60 -2.42
CA ASP A 118 -7.82 -23.65 -1.77
C ASP A 118 -8.19 -22.32 -1.10
N GLU A 119 -7.26 -21.69 -0.40
CA GLU A 119 -7.46 -20.35 0.18
C GLU A 119 -7.62 -19.28 -0.92
N VAL A 120 -6.94 -19.40 -2.06
CA VAL A 120 -7.16 -18.52 -3.22
C VAL A 120 -8.59 -18.66 -3.73
N LYS A 121 -9.09 -19.89 -3.92
CA LYS A 121 -10.48 -20.09 -4.34
C LYS A 121 -11.45 -19.52 -3.31
N ALA A 122 -11.24 -19.80 -2.02
CA ALA A 122 -12.11 -19.31 -0.96
C ALA A 122 -12.13 -17.78 -0.88
N MET A 123 -10.98 -17.11 -1.05
CA MET A 123 -10.88 -15.66 -1.14
C MET A 123 -11.70 -15.09 -2.31
N ILE A 124 -11.62 -15.72 -3.49
CA ILE A 124 -12.42 -15.28 -4.65
C ILE A 124 -13.92 -15.44 -4.34
N GLU A 125 -14.32 -16.56 -3.73
CA GLU A 125 -15.72 -16.79 -3.32
C GLU A 125 -16.19 -15.79 -2.25
N ASP A 126 -15.33 -15.38 -1.32
CA ASP A 126 -15.65 -14.33 -0.34
C ASP A 126 -16.01 -13.00 -1.03
N GLY A 127 -15.14 -12.53 -1.93
CA GLY A 127 -15.38 -11.29 -2.68
C GLY A 127 -16.64 -11.37 -3.55
N LEU A 128 -16.88 -12.53 -4.18
CA LEU A 128 -18.10 -12.78 -4.95
C LEU A 128 -19.35 -12.87 -4.07
N GLN A 129 -19.26 -13.41 -2.86
CA GLN A 129 -20.36 -13.43 -1.90
C GLN A 129 -20.67 -12.03 -1.37
N ALA A 130 -19.65 -11.22 -1.08
CA ALA A 130 -19.84 -9.83 -0.69
C ALA A 130 -20.39 -8.97 -1.85
N THR A 131 -20.21 -9.44 -3.10
CA THR A 131 -20.74 -8.76 -4.29
C THR A 131 -22.17 -9.15 -4.65
N PHE A 132 -22.43 -10.46 -4.77
CA PHE A 132 -23.68 -11.00 -5.31
C PHE A 132 -24.59 -11.62 -4.24
N GLY A 133 -24.12 -11.71 -2.99
CA GLY A 133 -24.95 -12.13 -1.86
C GLY A 133 -26.02 -11.10 -1.51
N GLU A 134 -26.91 -11.49 -0.61
CA GLU A 134 -27.93 -10.58 -0.08
C GLU A 134 -27.28 -9.36 0.58
N GLY A 135 -27.72 -8.16 0.20
CA GLY A 135 -27.14 -6.90 0.67
C GLY A 135 -25.75 -6.59 0.10
N GLY A 136 -25.31 -7.32 -0.93
CA GLY A 136 -24.01 -7.13 -1.58
C GLY A 136 -23.86 -5.78 -2.30
N SER A 137 -22.62 -5.43 -2.61
CA SER A 137 -22.25 -4.21 -3.34
C SER A 137 -21.16 -4.52 -4.37
N THR A 138 -20.89 -3.62 -5.33
CA THR A 138 -19.89 -3.91 -6.37
C THR A 138 -18.44 -3.72 -5.94
N GLY A 139 -18.19 -3.05 -4.81
CA GLY A 139 -16.84 -2.75 -4.31
C GLY A 139 -15.98 -4.00 -4.04
N PRO A 140 -16.50 -5.02 -3.35
CA PRO A 140 -15.77 -6.25 -3.03
C PRO A 140 -15.37 -7.15 -4.20
N TYR A 141 -15.79 -6.85 -5.44
CA TYR A 141 -15.53 -7.75 -6.57
C TYR A 141 -14.01 -8.00 -6.77
N PRO A 142 -13.55 -9.26 -6.83
CA PRO A 142 -12.12 -9.56 -6.87
C PRO A 142 -11.52 -9.32 -8.27
N TYR A 143 -10.89 -8.16 -8.44
CA TYR A 143 -10.02 -7.88 -9.58
C TYR A 143 -8.60 -8.36 -9.29
N THR A 144 -8.05 -9.20 -10.16
CA THR A 144 -6.77 -9.88 -9.91
C THR A 144 -5.80 -9.73 -11.07
N GLY A 145 -4.51 -9.60 -10.75
CA GLY A 145 -3.41 -9.70 -11.71
C GLY A 145 -2.76 -11.06 -11.60
N GLY A 146 -2.59 -11.76 -12.73
CA GLY A 146 -1.97 -13.09 -12.75
C GLY A 146 -2.82 -14.22 -12.18
N LEU A 147 -4.09 -13.96 -11.86
CA LEU A 147 -5.12 -14.94 -11.54
C LEU A 147 -6.37 -14.60 -12.37
N ARG A 148 -7.08 -15.61 -12.85
CA ARG A 148 -8.36 -15.46 -13.53
C ARG A 148 -9.32 -16.61 -13.24
N PHE A 149 -10.61 -16.40 -13.49
CA PHE A 149 -11.69 -17.35 -13.20
C PHE A 149 -12.91 -17.12 -14.11
N ASP A 150 -13.71 -18.18 -14.25
CA ASP A 150 -15.07 -18.13 -14.79
C ASP A 150 -16.06 -17.82 -13.66
N LEU A 151 -17.04 -16.95 -13.94
CA LEU A 151 -18.03 -16.52 -12.96
C LEU A 151 -19.45 -16.93 -13.37
N ASN A 152 -20.15 -17.60 -12.47
CA ASN A 152 -21.61 -17.72 -12.47
C ASN A 152 -22.19 -16.98 -11.25
N SER A 153 -22.81 -15.82 -11.45
CA SER A 153 -23.32 -15.00 -10.32
C SER A 153 -24.56 -15.59 -9.65
N ALA A 154 -25.40 -16.30 -10.40
CA ALA A 154 -26.59 -16.98 -9.88
C ALA A 154 -26.26 -18.23 -9.04
N ALA A 155 -25.03 -18.74 -9.11
CA ALA A 155 -24.63 -19.88 -8.30
C ALA A 155 -24.59 -19.55 -6.80
N ALA A 156 -24.75 -20.58 -5.97
CA ALA A 156 -24.63 -20.45 -4.52
C ALA A 156 -23.20 -20.06 -4.11
N ASN A 157 -23.08 -19.46 -2.91
CA ASN A 157 -21.78 -19.16 -2.31
C ASN A 157 -20.86 -20.40 -2.32
N GLY A 158 -19.58 -20.20 -2.64
CA GLY A 158 -18.59 -21.27 -2.76
C GLY A 158 -18.59 -21.98 -4.11
N LYS A 159 -19.54 -21.65 -5.00
CA LYS A 159 -19.69 -22.24 -6.34
C LYS A 159 -19.81 -21.19 -7.44
N ARG A 160 -19.58 -19.90 -7.14
CA ARG A 160 -19.68 -18.84 -8.15
C ARG A 160 -18.45 -18.79 -9.04
N ALA A 161 -17.27 -19.10 -8.51
CA ALA A 161 -16.04 -19.15 -9.27
C ALA A 161 -15.70 -20.59 -9.70
N SER A 162 -15.32 -20.72 -10.96
CA SER A 162 -14.80 -21.97 -11.54
C SER A 162 -13.65 -21.65 -12.51
N GLY A 163 -12.99 -22.69 -13.05
CA GLY A 163 -11.92 -22.48 -14.05
C GLY A 163 -10.79 -21.58 -13.58
N LEU A 164 -10.40 -21.64 -12.30
CA LEU A 164 -9.36 -20.79 -11.75
C LEU A 164 -8.01 -21.13 -12.40
N GLU A 165 -7.31 -20.11 -12.90
CA GLU A 165 -6.01 -20.24 -13.53
C GLU A 165 -5.06 -19.16 -13.07
N VAL A 166 -3.78 -19.52 -12.90
CA VAL A 166 -2.70 -18.61 -12.54
C VAL A 166 -1.79 -18.41 -13.75
N PHE A 167 -1.41 -17.17 -14.00
CA PHE A 167 -0.49 -16.80 -15.07
C PHE A 167 0.94 -17.12 -14.67
N ASP A 168 1.63 -17.89 -15.48
CA ASP A 168 3.06 -18.09 -15.38
C ASP A 168 3.78 -17.06 -16.25
N ALA A 169 4.44 -16.09 -15.60
CA ALA A 169 5.17 -15.05 -16.30
C ALA A 169 6.43 -15.55 -17.02
N GLN A 170 6.97 -16.73 -16.65
CA GLN A 170 8.14 -17.31 -17.31
C GLN A 170 7.76 -17.94 -18.65
N THR A 171 6.64 -18.67 -18.68
CA THR A 171 6.18 -19.36 -19.89
C THR A 171 5.18 -18.53 -20.69
N GLY A 172 4.58 -17.50 -20.09
CA GLY A 172 3.51 -16.69 -20.69
C GLY A 172 2.19 -17.45 -20.80
N LEU A 173 2.01 -18.54 -20.04
CA LEU A 173 0.85 -19.43 -20.12
C LEU A 173 -0.02 -19.33 -18.88
N TRP A 174 -1.32 -19.52 -19.08
CA TRP A 174 -2.28 -19.73 -18.00
C TRP A 174 -2.29 -21.21 -17.62
N MET A 175 -2.15 -21.48 -16.32
CA MET A 175 -2.14 -22.84 -15.78
C MET A 175 -3.27 -23.00 -14.76
N PRO A 176 -3.94 -24.17 -14.72
CA PRO A 176 -4.95 -24.44 -13.70
C PRO A 176 -4.42 -24.23 -12.28
N LEU A 177 -5.22 -23.58 -11.43
CA LEU A 177 -4.94 -23.45 -10.01
C LEU A 177 -5.00 -24.84 -9.37
N LYS A 178 -3.97 -25.21 -8.62
CA LYS A 178 -3.90 -26.48 -7.89
C LYS A 178 -4.08 -26.20 -6.40
N SER A 179 -4.91 -26.99 -5.71
CA SER A 179 -5.22 -26.82 -4.29
C SER A 179 -4.01 -26.65 -3.38
N SER A 180 -2.97 -27.48 -3.56
CA SER A 180 -1.76 -27.45 -2.73
C SER A 180 -0.68 -26.49 -3.22
N ARG A 181 -0.94 -25.70 -4.27
CA ARG A 181 0.03 -24.71 -4.75
C ARG A 181 0.12 -23.59 -3.73
N THR A 182 1.32 -23.23 -3.33
CA THR A 182 1.57 -22.07 -2.47
C THR A 182 2.16 -20.97 -3.33
N ASP A 183 1.48 -19.83 -3.41
CA ASP A 183 1.96 -18.63 -4.09
C ASP A 183 1.99 -17.46 -3.12
N THR A 184 2.82 -16.48 -3.45
CA THR A 184 2.80 -15.15 -2.84
C THR A 184 1.65 -14.33 -3.43
N LEU A 185 0.72 -13.91 -2.57
CA LEU A 185 -0.38 -13.02 -2.94
C LEU A 185 -0.18 -11.61 -2.37
N LEU A 186 -0.20 -10.59 -3.23
CA LEU A 186 -0.18 -9.19 -2.81
C LEU A 186 -1.61 -8.64 -2.78
N VAL A 187 -2.02 -8.12 -1.63
CA VAL A 187 -3.34 -7.51 -1.38
C VAL A 187 -3.17 -6.25 -0.54
N LEU A 188 -4.18 -5.37 -0.56
CA LEU A 188 -4.21 -4.23 0.34
C LEU A 188 -4.37 -4.70 1.79
N SER A 189 -3.78 -3.98 2.74
CA SER A 189 -3.89 -4.28 4.17
C SER A 189 -5.34 -4.26 4.66
N PHE A 190 -6.22 -3.47 4.05
CA PHE A 190 -7.65 -3.49 4.32
C PHE A 190 -8.29 -4.86 4.03
N ASN A 191 -8.06 -5.42 2.83
CA ASN A 191 -8.59 -6.75 2.47
C ASN A 191 -7.90 -7.87 3.25
N ALA A 192 -6.58 -7.74 3.48
CA ALA A 192 -5.84 -8.69 4.30
C ALA A 192 -6.45 -8.82 5.70
N ASN A 193 -6.97 -7.74 6.28
CA ASN A 193 -7.63 -7.73 7.59
C ASN A 193 -9.14 -8.05 7.55
N GLY A 194 -9.66 -8.50 6.40
CA GLY A 194 -11.06 -8.89 6.24
C GLY A 194 -12.01 -7.76 5.84
N GLY A 195 -11.48 -6.60 5.45
CA GLY A 195 -12.26 -5.57 4.79
C GLY A 195 -12.96 -6.12 3.55
N ASP A 196 -14.12 -5.55 3.20
CA ASP A 196 -14.98 -6.00 2.08
C ASP A 196 -15.44 -7.46 2.16
N GLY A 197 -15.39 -8.09 3.35
CA GLY A 197 -15.89 -9.44 3.55
C GLY A 197 -14.88 -10.53 3.19
N TYR A 198 -13.60 -10.19 2.98
CA TYR A 198 -12.52 -11.13 2.70
C TYR A 198 -12.07 -11.93 3.94
N ILE A 199 -12.98 -12.76 4.46
CA ILE A 199 -12.81 -13.53 5.71
C ILE A 199 -11.64 -14.49 5.60
N THR A 200 -11.50 -15.19 4.47
CA THR A 200 -10.40 -16.12 4.21
C THR A 200 -9.05 -15.44 4.42
N LEU A 201 -8.87 -14.22 3.87
CA LEU A 201 -7.63 -13.48 4.02
C LEU A 201 -7.34 -13.09 5.47
N ARG A 202 -8.37 -12.69 6.22
CA ARG A 202 -8.22 -12.36 7.64
C ARG A 202 -7.76 -13.56 8.46
N ASP A 203 -8.24 -14.75 8.10
CA ASP A 203 -8.07 -15.97 8.86
C ASP A 203 -6.78 -16.75 8.48
N VAL A 204 -6.08 -16.38 7.41
CA VAL A 204 -4.71 -16.88 7.15
C VAL A 204 -3.81 -16.51 8.34
N PRO A 205 -2.94 -17.41 8.85
CA PRO A 205 -2.06 -17.12 9.98
C PRO A 205 -1.20 -15.86 9.77
N ALA A 206 -0.97 -15.09 10.84
CA ALA A 206 -0.23 -13.82 10.76
C ALA A 206 1.21 -14.03 10.26
N GLU A 207 1.80 -15.17 10.59
CA GLU A 207 3.15 -15.58 10.16
C GLU A 207 3.24 -15.77 8.64
N ARG A 208 2.11 -16.06 7.99
CA ARG A 208 1.97 -16.22 6.53
C ARG A 208 1.47 -14.95 5.85
N ARG A 209 1.22 -13.85 6.59
CA ARG A 209 0.73 -12.57 6.06
C ARG A 209 1.57 -11.40 6.56
N PRO A 210 2.86 -11.37 6.23
CA PRO A 210 3.71 -10.22 6.56
C PRO A 210 3.17 -8.93 5.93
N ASP A 211 3.12 -7.85 6.72
CA ASP A 211 2.90 -6.51 6.17
C ASP A 211 4.23 -5.96 5.66
N ILE A 212 4.31 -5.72 4.36
CA ILE A 212 5.51 -5.17 3.70
C ILE A 212 5.66 -3.66 3.94
N GLY A 213 4.65 -2.98 4.48
CA GLY A 213 4.68 -1.56 4.83
C GLY A 213 4.79 -0.61 3.64
N VAL A 214 4.56 -1.11 2.42
CA VAL A 214 4.61 -0.32 1.19
C VAL A 214 3.24 0.30 0.93
N LEU A 215 3.21 1.60 0.66
CA LEU A 215 1.97 2.29 0.30
C LEU A 215 1.53 1.88 -1.11
N ASP A 216 0.23 1.63 -1.28
CA ASP A 216 -0.40 1.38 -2.57
C ASP A 216 -0.14 2.49 -3.59
N ALA A 217 -0.17 3.74 -3.15
CA ALA A 217 0.17 4.90 -3.96
C ALA A 217 1.62 4.88 -4.47
N ASP A 218 2.57 4.38 -3.67
CA ASP A 218 3.97 4.27 -4.08
C ASP A 218 4.17 3.13 -5.10
N VAL A 219 3.46 2.00 -4.93
CA VAL A 219 3.43 0.92 -5.92
C VAL A 219 2.87 1.43 -7.25
N PHE A 220 1.75 2.17 -7.19
CA PHE A 220 1.14 2.74 -8.37
C PHE A 220 2.04 3.79 -9.04
N GLN A 221 2.64 4.70 -8.28
CA GLN A 221 3.57 5.70 -8.82
C GLN A 221 4.78 5.02 -9.48
N THR A 222 5.35 4.00 -8.84
CA THR A 222 6.45 3.20 -9.42
C THR A 222 6.04 2.58 -10.76
N ARG A 223 4.80 2.08 -10.86
CA ARG A 223 4.26 1.57 -12.12
C ARG A 223 4.15 2.66 -13.19
N ILE A 224 3.66 3.84 -12.83
CA ILE A 224 3.51 5.00 -13.72
C ILE A 224 4.87 5.48 -14.24
N ASP A 225 5.87 5.58 -13.37
CA ASP A 225 7.22 6.02 -13.73
C ASP A 225 7.90 5.07 -14.72
N GLY A 226 7.53 3.78 -14.69
CA GLY A 226 8.01 2.75 -15.61
C GLY A 226 7.22 2.62 -16.92
N LEU A 227 6.19 3.45 -17.17
CA LEU A 227 5.43 3.41 -18.42
C LEU A 227 6.15 4.13 -19.56
N PRO A 228 5.94 3.71 -20.82
CA PRO A 228 6.35 4.50 -21.97
C PRO A 228 5.75 5.91 -21.92
N GLN A 229 6.54 6.90 -22.33
CA GLN A 229 6.10 8.29 -22.41
C GLN A 229 5.71 8.64 -23.85
N ASN A 230 4.72 9.53 -24.00
CA ASN A 230 4.39 10.13 -25.29
C ASN A 230 5.37 11.27 -25.65
N ASP A 231 5.17 11.92 -26.80
CA ASP A 231 6.02 13.03 -27.27
C ASP A 231 6.03 14.25 -26.33
N ALA A 232 5.03 14.36 -25.43
CA ALA A 232 4.97 15.38 -24.40
C ALA A 232 5.69 14.98 -23.09
N GLY A 233 6.34 13.81 -23.05
CA GLY A 233 7.03 13.30 -21.87
C GLY A 233 6.10 12.78 -20.77
N LEU A 234 4.83 12.49 -21.08
CA LEU A 234 3.85 12.00 -20.12
C LEU A 234 3.67 10.48 -20.21
N PRO A 235 3.59 9.75 -19.08
CA PRO A 235 3.29 8.33 -19.04
C PRO A 235 1.99 7.98 -19.77
N VAL A 236 2.03 6.93 -20.60
CA VAL A 236 0.86 6.43 -21.35
C VAL A 236 0.27 5.23 -20.63
N ILE A 237 -0.97 5.37 -20.15
CA ILE A 237 -1.76 4.27 -19.59
C ILE A 237 -2.69 3.74 -20.68
N SER A 238 -2.63 2.44 -20.95
CA SER A 238 -3.52 1.75 -21.87
C SER A 238 -4.30 0.65 -21.16
N LYS A 239 -5.40 0.20 -21.77
CA LYS A 239 -6.07 -1.02 -21.33
C LYS A 239 -5.10 -2.20 -21.42
N LEU A 240 -5.20 -3.12 -20.46
CA LEU A 240 -4.51 -4.39 -20.55
C LEU A 240 -5.09 -5.22 -21.71
N PRO A 241 -4.28 -6.09 -22.34
CA PRO A 241 -4.81 -7.12 -23.23
C PRO A 241 -5.91 -7.91 -22.54
N VAL A 242 -7.01 -8.19 -23.25
CA VAL A 242 -8.18 -8.91 -22.69
C VAL A 242 -7.78 -10.30 -22.15
N ALA A 243 -6.78 -10.94 -22.75
CA ALA A 243 -6.25 -12.22 -22.29
C ALA A 243 -5.64 -12.18 -20.87
N LEU A 244 -5.40 -10.98 -20.31
CA LEU A 244 -4.89 -10.77 -18.95
C LEU A 244 -5.98 -10.35 -17.95
N TYR A 245 -7.25 -10.30 -18.35
CA TYR A 245 -8.34 -9.93 -17.44
C TYR A 245 -8.65 -11.07 -16.46
N SER A 246 -9.05 -10.70 -15.24
CA SER A 246 -9.36 -11.65 -14.17
C SER A 246 -10.65 -12.45 -14.40
N THR A 247 -11.63 -11.88 -15.09
CA THR A 247 -12.90 -12.57 -15.38
C THR A 247 -12.88 -13.08 -16.80
N GLN A 248 -12.82 -14.41 -16.96
CA GLN A 248 -12.77 -15.08 -18.26
C GLN A 248 -14.14 -15.10 -18.93
N SER A 249 -15.15 -15.49 -18.16
CA SER A 249 -16.54 -15.53 -18.59
C SER A 249 -17.45 -15.11 -17.45
N PHE A 250 -18.63 -14.60 -17.81
CA PHE A 250 -19.66 -14.16 -16.87
C PHE A 250 -21.01 -14.73 -17.30
N ALA A 251 -21.58 -15.58 -16.44
CA ALA A 251 -22.93 -16.09 -16.54
C ALA A 251 -23.77 -15.45 -15.42
N PRO A 252 -24.84 -14.70 -15.75
CA PRO A 252 -25.68 -14.05 -14.76
C PRO A 252 -26.52 -15.03 -13.95
#